data_AF-A0A6B3URE6-F1
#
_entry.id   AF-A0A6B3URE6-F1
#
_cell.length_a   1.000
_cell.length_b   1.000
_cell.length_c   1.000
_cell.angle_alpha   90.00
_cell.angle_beta   90.00
_cell.angle_gamma   90.00
#
_symmetry.space_group_name_H-M   'P 1'
#
loop_
_entity.id
_entity.type
_entity.pdbx_description
1 polymer ?
#
loop_
_entity_poly.entity_id
_entity_poly.type
_entity_poly.pdbx_seq_one_letter_code
_entity_poly.pdbx_strand_id
1 'polypeptide(L)'
;AYKTGTSYGFRDAVAVGAAGGYVVAVWTGRADGGARGGLTGRDAAAPLLFDVFDAISAPSRAPSPIAPRGAPKALKTLQATSTGPALIFPPDGSTVQMSADRGFVLAARGEGLRWYVEGQALEAEPVSGRVVWTPPSPGFYSLSVVDADGREARAKVRVRG
;
A
#
# COMPACT_ATOMS: atom_id res chain seq x y z
N ALA A 1 12.98 -17.72 -5.27
CA ALA A 1 11.80 -16.82 -5.40
C ALA A 1 12.27 -15.37 -5.26
N TYR A 2 11.63 -14.40 -5.94
CA TYR A 2 12.04 -13.00 -5.86
C TYR A 2 10.86 -12.04 -6.03
N LYS A 3 11.04 -10.79 -5.60
CA LYS A 3 10.07 -9.70 -5.76
C LYS A 3 10.81 -8.39 -6.02
N THR A 4 10.20 -7.54 -6.84
CA THR A 4 10.69 -6.18 -7.12
C THR A 4 9.79 -5.11 -6.48
N GLY A 5 10.34 -3.93 -6.24
CA GLY A 5 9.65 -2.73 -5.78
C GLY A 5 10.19 -1.48 -6.47
N THR A 6 9.37 -0.45 -6.59
CA THR A 6 9.77 0.86 -7.13
C THR A 6 9.06 1.94 -6.34
N SER A 7 9.81 2.92 -5.83
CA SER A 7 9.22 4.02 -5.06
C SER A 7 8.50 5.01 -5.96
N TYR A 8 7.55 5.75 -5.38
CA TYR A 8 6.87 6.84 -6.08
C TYR A 8 7.88 7.90 -6.55
N GLY A 9 7.77 8.32 -7.82
CA GLY A 9 8.70 9.27 -8.43
C GLY A 9 10.04 8.67 -8.85
N PHE A 10 10.16 7.34 -8.96
CA PHE A 10 11.36 6.65 -9.48
C PHE A 10 12.65 7.00 -8.73
N ARG A 11 12.60 7.10 -7.40
CA ARG A 11 13.79 7.40 -6.57
C ARG A 11 14.58 6.14 -6.23
N ASP A 12 13.87 5.04 -6.00
CA ASP A 12 14.41 3.78 -5.53
C ASP A 12 13.86 2.64 -6.37
N ALA A 13 14.76 1.77 -6.81
CA ALA A 13 14.45 0.47 -7.38
C ALA A 13 15.05 -0.61 -6.48
N VAL A 14 14.21 -1.58 -6.09
CA VAL A 14 14.60 -2.65 -5.17
C VAL A 14 14.22 -4.00 -5.77
N ALA A 15 15.09 -4.99 -5.56
CA ALA A 15 14.79 -6.39 -5.80
C ALA A 15 15.28 -7.22 -4.61
N VAL A 16 14.42 -8.12 -4.11
CA VAL A 16 14.77 -9.05 -3.02
C VAL A 16 14.46 -10.46 -3.47
N GLY A 17 15.40 -11.37 -3.27
CA GLY A 17 15.27 -12.78 -3.62
C GLY A 17 15.79 -13.72 -2.56
N ALA A 18 15.33 -14.96 -2.62
CA ALA A 18 15.82 -16.06 -1.81
C ALA A 18 16.01 -17.32 -2.68
N ALA A 19 17.23 -17.88 -2.62
CA ALA A 19 17.64 -19.09 -3.33
C ALA A 19 18.83 -19.75 -2.62
N GLY A 20 18.90 -21.08 -2.63
CA GLY A 20 20.07 -21.81 -2.16
C GLY A 20 20.50 -21.57 -0.71
N GLY A 21 19.57 -21.20 0.18
CA GLY A 21 19.88 -20.86 1.57
C GLY A 21 20.29 -19.40 1.79
N TYR A 22 20.36 -18.59 0.73
CA TYR A 22 20.69 -17.17 0.78
C TYR A 22 19.45 -16.30 0.61
N VAL A 23 19.49 -15.13 1.23
CA VAL A 23 18.62 -14.00 0.93
C VAL A 23 19.50 -12.87 0.41
N VAL A 24 19.18 -12.34 -0.76
CA VAL A 24 19.89 -11.22 -1.37
C VAL A 24 18.91 -10.08 -1.58
N ALA A 25 19.30 -8.87 -1.20
CA ALA A 25 18.55 -7.65 -1.43
C ALA A 25 19.44 -6.66 -2.18
N VAL A 26 18.95 -6.17 -3.31
CA VAL A 26 19.61 -5.17 -4.14
C VAL A 26 18.76 -3.91 -4.14
N TRP A 27 19.40 -2.79 -3.85
CA TRP A 27 18.83 -1.46 -4.03
C TRP A 27 19.67 -0.69 -5.03
N THR A 28 19.00 0.03 -5.93
CA THR A 28 19.60 0.98 -6.85
C THR A 28 18.85 2.30 -6.75
N GLY A 29 19.59 3.38 -6.55
CA GLY A 29 19.04 4.72 -6.43
C GLY A 29 20.16 5.75 -6.30
N ARG A 30 19.79 7.02 -6.13
CA ARG A 30 20.76 8.04 -5.76
C ARG A 30 20.89 8.10 -4.25
N ALA A 31 22.11 8.25 -3.75
CA ALA A 31 22.37 8.41 -2.32
C ALA A 31 21.69 9.67 -1.72
N ASP A 32 21.41 10.69 -2.55
CA ASP A 32 20.69 11.91 -2.15
C ASP A 32 19.16 11.79 -2.28
N GLY A 33 18.62 10.63 -2.66
CA GLY A 33 17.19 10.41 -2.83
C GLY A 33 16.58 11.10 -4.05
N GLY A 34 17.38 11.66 -4.96
CA GLY A 34 16.88 12.27 -6.19
C GLY A 34 16.21 11.26 -7.14
N ALA A 35 15.19 11.71 -7.88
CA ALA A 35 14.50 10.89 -8.86
C ALA A 35 15.42 10.50 -10.04
N ARG A 36 15.22 9.29 -10.56
CA ARG A 36 15.84 8.80 -11.80
C ARG A 36 14.78 8.08 -12.65
N GLY A 37 14.18 8.83 -13.57
CA GLY A 37 13.19 8.29 -14.50
C GLY A 37 13.71 7.06 -15.24
N GLY A 38 12.89 6.01 -15.33
CA GLY A 38 13.23 4.76 -16.01
C GLY A 38 13.98 3.72 -15.17
N LEU A 39 14.49 4.05 -13.97
CA LEU A 39 15.05 3.06 -13.06
C LEU A 39 13.94 2.38 -12.25
N THR A 40 13.48 1.23 -12.74
CA THR A 40 12.50 0.39 -12.05
C THR A 40 13.17 -0.80 -11.37
N GLY A 41 12.48 -1.39 -10.40
CA GLY A 41 12.96 -2.62 -9.75
C GLY A 41 13.13 -3.78 -10.73
N ARG A 42 12.36 -3.82 -11.82
CA ARG A 42 12.47 -4.85 -12.86
C ARG A 42 13.70 -4.65 -13.74
N ASP A 43 13.96 -3.42 -14.16
CA ASP A 43 14.95 -3.15 -15.20
C ASP A 43 16.33 -2.81 -14.63
N ALA A 44 16.41 -2.37 -13.36
CA ALA A 44 17.65 -1.99 -12.71
C ALA A 44 18.09 -2.97 -11.60
N ALA A 45 17.23 -3.20 -10.60
CA ALA A 45 17.63 -3.97 -9.42
C ALA A 45 17.57 -5.49 -9.63
N ALA A 46 16.62 -6.00 -10.41
CA ALA A 46 16.46 -7.44 -10.62
C ALA A 46 17.61 -8.10 -11.41
N PRO A 47 18.16 -7.51 -12.50
CA PRO A 47 19.31 -8.09 -13.19
C PRO A 47 20.51 -8.26 -12.25
N LEU A 48 20.85 -7.22 -11.48
CA LEU A 48 21.93 -7.26 -10.48
C LEU A 48 21.68 -8.30 -9.38
N LEU A 49 20.42 -8.50 -8.96
CA LEU A 49 20.06 -9.57 -8.03
C LEU A 49 20.43 -10.96 -8.59
N PHE A 50 20.17 -11.19 -9.88
CA PHE A 50 20.51 -12.46 -10.53
C PHE A 50 22.02 -12.61 -10.70
N ASP A 51 22.74 -11.55 -11.07
CA ASP A 51 24.20 -11.56 -11.15
C ASP A 51 24.83 -11.97 -9.79
N VAL A 52 24.29 -11.48 -8.67
CA VAL A 52 24.77 -11.88 -7.33
C VAL A 52 24.50 -13.36 -7.04
N PHE A 53 23.30 -13.87 -7.38
CA PHE A 53 22.99 -15.29 -7.18
C PHE A 53 23.89 -16.20 -8.02
N ASP A 54 24.17 -15.80 -9.26
CA ASP A 54 25.08 -16.51 -10.15
C ASP A 54 26.52 -16.50 -9.59
N ALA A 55 26.98 -15.33 -9.12
CA ALA A 55 28.31 -15.18 -8.53
C ALA A 55 28.53 -16.06 -7.28
N ILE A 56 27.50 -16.24 -6.45
CA ILE A 56 27.58 -17.13 -5.28
C ILE A 56 27.19 -18.58 -5.60
N SER A 57 26.93 -18.90 -6.88
CA SER A 57 26.50 -20.23 -7.33
C SER A 57 25.31 -20.77 -6.53
N ALA A 58 24.36 -19.90 -6.19
CA ALA A 58 23.20 -20.30 -5.41
C ALA A 58 22.32 -21.27 -6.22
N PRO A 59 22.04 -22.48 -5.73
CA PRO A 59 21.17 -23.39 -6.45
C PRO A 59 19.77 -22.77 -6.61
N SER A 60 19.18 -22.92 -7.81
CA SER A 60 17.83 -22.46 -8.15
C SER A 60 16.78 -23.33 -7.44
N ARG A 61 16.72 -23.18 -6.12
CA ARG A 61 15.81 -23.87 -5.22
C ARG A 61 15.08 -22.83 -4.40
N ALA A 62 13.76 -22.83 -4.50
CA ALA A 62 12.93 -22.03 -3.62
C ALA A 62 13.15 -22.47 -2.15
N PRO A 63 13.11 -21.53 -1.20
CA PRO A 63 13.09 -21.91 0.21
C PRO A 63 11.94 -22.88 0.46
N SER A 64 12.15 -23.84 1.36
CA SER A 64 11.07 -24.71 1.82
C SER A 64 9.92 -23.84 2.33
N PRO A 65 8.66 -24.09 1.90
CA PRO A 65 7.53 -23.33 2.40
C PRO A 65 7.50 -23.37 3.93
N ILE A 66 7.36 -22.21 4.56
CA ILE A 66 7.01 -22.14 5.98
C ILE A 66 5.51 -22.45 6.07
N ALA A 67 5.13 -23.69 5.79
CA ALA A 67 3.78 -24.14 6.06
C ALA A 67 3.65 -24.28 7.58
N PRO A 68 2.78 -23.53 8.26
CA PRO A 68 2.52 -23.81 9.66
C PRO A 68 2.00 -25.25 9.75
N ARG A 69 2.53 -26.05 10.70
CA ARG A 69 2.21 -27.49 10.83
C ARG A 69 0.71 -27.77 11.04
N GLY A 70 -0.07 -26.73 11.30
CA GLY A 70 -1.53 -26.72 11.22
C GLY A 70 -2.03 -25.28 11.09
N ALA A 71 -3.30 -25.12 10.75
CA ALA A 71 -3.91 -23.80 10.67
C ALA A 71 -3.78 -23.04 12.01
N PRO A 72 -3.29 -21.78 12.03
CA PRO A 72 -3.39 -20.89 13.17
C PRO A 72 -4.81 -20.87 13.74
N LYS A 73 -4.98 -20.74 15.07
CA LYS A 73 -6.32 -20.75 15.70
C LYS A 73 -7.30 -19.76 15.03
N ALA A 74 -6.81 -18.58 14.65
CA ALA A 74 -7.58 -17.55 13.95
C ALA A 74 -8.10 -17.98 12.55
N LEU A 75 -7.54 -19.04 11.96
CA LEU A 75 -7.99 -19.62 10.69
C LEU A 75 -8.84 -20.89 10.88
N LYS A 76 -8.97 -21.42 12.10
CA LYS A 76 -9.87 -22.54 12.42
C LYS A 76 -11.29 -22.10 12.73
N THR A 77 -11.44 -20.87 13.22
CA THR A 77 -12.72 -20.31 13.60
C THR A 77 -12.73 -18.86 13.17
N LEU A 78 -13.53 -18.54 12.15
CA LEU A 78 -13.78 -17.17 11.73
C LEU A 78 -14.72 -16.53 12.76
N GLN A 79 -14.16 -15.83 13.75
CA GLN A 79 -14.93 -14.91 14.57
C GLN A 79 -15.01 -13.59 13.81
N ALA A 80 -16.19 -13.28 13.25
CA ALA A 80 -16.48 -11.96 12.73
C ALA A 80 -16.67 -11.01 13.93
N THR A 81 -15.58 -10.52 14.51
CA THR A 81 -15.63 -9.34 15.36
C THR A 81 -15.87 -8.15 14.43
N SER A 82 -17.14 -7.77 14.25
CA SER A 82 -17.48 -6.53 13.56
C SER A 82 -17.08 -5.36 14.46
N THR A 83 -15.87 -4.85 14.26
CA THR A 83 -15.31 -3.71 15.04
C THR A 83 -15.84 -2.35 14.56
N GLY A 84 -16.90 -2.32 13.74
CA GLY A 84 -17.34 -1.14 13.01
C GLY A 84 -16.53 -0.90 11.75
N PRO A 85 -16.72 0.23 11.06
CA PRO A 85 -15.97 0.53 9.86
C PRO A 85 -14.50 0.77 10.19
N ALA A 86 -13.60 0.41 9.28
CA ALA A 86 -12.16 0.65 9.44
C ALA A 86 -11.61 1.40 8.22
N LEU A 87 -11.13 2.62 8.44
CA LEU A 87 -10.59 3.46 7.38
C LEU A 87 -9.24 2.91 6.89
N ILE A 88 -9.16 2.60 5.59
CA ILE A 88 -7.97 2.02 4.93
C ILE A 88 -7.15 3.12 4.26
N PHE A 89 -7.81 4.04 3.54
CA PHE A 89 -7.13 5.14 2.88
C PHE A 89 -8.01 6.41 2.82
N PRO A 90 -7.42 7.59 3.09
CA PRO A 90 -6.07 7.81 3.61
C PRO A 90 -6.00 7.50 5.12
N PRO A 91 -5.00 6.76 5.62
CA PRO A 91 -4.94 6.39 7.03
C PRO A 91 -4.72 7.62 7.93
N ASP A 92 -5.06 7.48 9.22
CA ASP A 92 -4.89 8.55 10.20
C ASP A 92 -3.44 9.01 10.31
N GLY A 93 -3.24 10.33 10.37
CA GLY A 93 -1.93 10.98 10.39
C GLY A 93 -1.17 10.99 9.05
N SER A 94 -1.73 10.45 7.97
CA SER A 94 -1.04 10.38 6.69
C SER A 94 -0.89 11.72 5.99
N THR A 95 0.12 11.82 5.14
CA THR A 95 0.30 12.95 4.21
C THR A 95 0.06 12.45 2.78
N VAL A 96 -0.84 13.11 2.06
CA VAL A 96 -1.16 12.83 0.65
C VAL A 96 -0.78 14.01 -0.23
N GLN A 97 -0.29 13.71 -1.44
CA GLN A 97 0.10 14.72 -2.41
C GLN A 97 -1.04 14.92 -3.41
N MET A 98 -1.50 16.16 -3.55
CA MET A 98 -2.55 16.54 -4.50
C MET A 98 -1.99 16.49 -5.93
N SER A 99 -2.83 16.09 -6.88
CA SER A 99 -2.59 16.25 -8.31
C SER A 99 -3.69 17.12 -8.89
N ALA A 100 -3.36 18.01 -9.83
CA ALA A 100 -4.34 18.95 -10.40
C ALA A 100 -5.48 18.25 -11.16
N ASP A 101 -5.27 17.01 -11.58
CA ASP A 101 -6.16 16.23 -12.45
C ASP A 101 -6.79 15.01 -11.77
N ARG A 102 -6.51 14.78 -10.47
CA ARG A 102 -6.91 13.52 -9.81
C ARG A 102 -7.26 13.68 -8.34
N GLY A 103 -8.47 13.22 -7.99
CA GLY A 103 -8.92 13.06 -6.61
C GLY A 103 -8.40 11.78 -5.95
N PHE A 104 -8.57 11.68 -4.63
CA PHE A 104 -8.25 10.52 -3.84
C PHE A 104 -9.41 9.55 -3.78
N VAL A 105 -9.19 8.30 -4.18
CA VAL A 105 -10.15 7.22 -3.95
C VAL A 105 -10.11 6.86 -2.47
N LEU A 106 -11.20 7.09 -1.76
CA LEU A 106 -11.33 6.74 -0.36
C LEU A 106 -11.63 5.24 -0.21
N ALA A 107 -11.06 4.62 0.82
CA ALA A 107 -11.24 3.18 1.06
C ALA A 107 -11.41 2.88 2.54
N ALA A 108 -12.38 2.03 2.86
CA ALA A 108 -12.62 1.52 4.20
C ALA A 108 -13.17 0.10 4.14
N ARG A 109 -13.00 -0.65 5.23
CA ARG A 109 -13.63 -1.95 5.45
C ARG A 109 -14.94 -1.73 6.21
N GLY A 110 -15.99 -2.43 5.80
CA GLY A 110 -17.31 -2.41 6.42
C GLY A 110 -18.40 -2.44 5.36
N GLU A 111 -19.66 -2.49 5.79
CA GLU A 111 -20.83 -2.51 4.91
C GLU A 111 -21.71 -1.27 5.15
N GLY A 112 -22.46 -0.86 4.12
CA GLY A 112 -23.36 0.31 4.23
C GLY A 112 -22.65 1.62 4.56
N LEU A 113 -21.44 1.81 4.02
CA LEU A 113 -20.56 2.93 4.40
C LEU A 113 -21.02 4.26 3.81
N ARG A 114 -21.07 5.28 4.65
CA ARG A 114 -21.26 6.69 4.27
C ARG A 114 -20.02 7.49 4.62
N TRP A 115 -19.56 8.30 3.69
CA TRP A 115 -18.31 9.03 3.80
C TRP A 115 -18.55 10.52 4.01
N TYR A 116 -17.68 11.13 4.82
CA TYR A 116 -17.71 12.56 5.09
C TYR A 116 -16.30 13.15 5.12
N VAL A 117 -16.15 14.37 4.61
CA VAL A 117 -14.95 15.21 4.75
C VAL A 117 -15.37 16.53 5.35
N GLU A 118 -14.75 16.94 6.46
CA GLU A 118 -15.16 18.14 7.21
C GLU A 118 -16.67 18.15 7.53
N GLY A 119 -17.24 16.96 7.78
CA GLY A 119 -18.67 16.76 8.03
C GLY A 119 -19.56 16.84 6.79
N GLN A 120 -19.02 17.17 5.60
CA GLN A 120 -19.77 17.16 4.34
C GLN A 120 -19.81 15.75 3.75
N ALA A 121 -21.00 15.26 3.42
CA ALA A 121 -21.18 13.94 2.84
C ALA A 121 -20.56 13.87 1.43
N LEU A 122 -19.95 12.73 1.11
CA LEU A 122 -19.45 12.40 -0.21
C LEU A 122 -20.32 11.32 -0.85
N GLU A 123 -20.71 11.56 -2.09
CA GLU A 123 -21.46 10.60 -2.90
C GLU A 123 -20.53 9.59 -3.56
N ALA A 124 -21.00 8.35 -3.67
CA ALA A 124 -20.32 7.34 -4.47
C ALA A 124 -20.61 7.56 -5.96
N GLU A 125 -19.60 7.34 -6.79
CA GLU A 125 -19.78 7.32 -8.24
C GLU A 125 -20.82 6.25 -8.64
N PRO A 126 -21.87 6.60 -9.41
CA PRO A 126 -22.98 5.68 -9.70
C PRO A 126 -22.57 4.37 -10.38
N VAL A 127 -21.50 4.42 -11.18
CA VAL A 127 -21.04 3.26 -11.98
C VAL A 127 -20.01 2.42 -11.22
N SER A 128 -19.02 3.06 -10.61
CA SER A 128 -17.90 2.36 -9.99
C SER A 128 -18.13 2.03 -8.50
N GLY A 129 -19.10 2.70 -7.87
CA GLY A 129 -19.34 2.65 -6.42
C GLY A 129 -18.21 3.27 -5.58
N ARG A 130 -17.21 3.89 -6.23
CA ARG A 130 -16.08 4.51 -5.53
C ARG A 130 -16.46 5.88 -4.99
N VAL A 131 -15.94 6.20 -3.81
CA VAL A 131 -16.00 7.55 -3.29
C VAL A 131 -14.67 8.24 -3.60
N VAL A 132 -14.74 9.30 -4.40
CA VAL A 132 -13.57 10.09 -4.80
C VAL A 132 -13.65 11.47 -4.16
N TRP A 133 -12.58 11.86 -3.48
CA TRP A 133 -12.47 13.16 -2.85
C TRP A 133 -11.37 14.00 -3.48
N THR A 134 -11.73 15.19 -3.96
CA THR A 134 -10.76 16.18 -4.46
C THR A 134 -10.67 17.31 -3.44
N PRO A 135 -9.56 17.46 -2.70
CA PRO A 135 -9.41 18.57 -1.77
C PRO A 135 -9.36 19.90 -2.54
N PRO A 136 -10.00 20.95 -2.03
CA PRO A 136 -10.00 22.27 -2.67
C PRO A 136 -8.64 22.98 -2.56
N SER A 137 -7.82 22.64 -1.55
CA SER A 137 -6.51 23.26 -1.31
C SER A 137 -5.59 22.34 -0.51
N PRO A 138 -4.26 22.60 -0.49
CA PRO A 138 -3.38 22.02 0.51
C PRO A 138 -3.82 22.42 1.93
N GLY A 139 -3.69 21.52 2.90
CA GLY A 139 -4.19 21.76 4.25
C GLY A 139 -4.33 20.50 5.11
N PHE A 140 -5.02 20.63 6.23
CA PHE A 140 -5.40 19.50 7.08
C PHE A 140 -6.88 19.24 6.93
N TYR A 141 -7.24 17.96 6.85
CA TYR A 141 -8.62 17.52 6.66
C TYR A 141 -8.96 16.38 7.62
N SER A 142 -10.20 16.37 8.09
CA SER A 142 -10.82 15.29 8.86
C SER A 142 -11.75 14.49 7.96
N LEU A 143 -11.40 13.23 7.76
CA LEU A 143 -12.23 12.24 7.08
C LEU A 143 -12.95 11.38 8.11
N SER A 144 -14.21 11.04 7.85
CA SER A 144 -14.94 10.04 8.64
C SER A 144 -15.75 9.12 7.74
N VAL A 145 -15.92 7.89 8.20
CA VAL A 145 -16.75 6.88 7.56
C VAL A 145 -17.65 6.25 8.63
N VAL A 146 -18.95 6.18 8.31
CA VAL A 146 -19.98 5.69 9.23
C VAL A 146 -20.69 4.51 8.59
N ASP A 147 -20.89 3.42 9.34
CA ASP A 147 -21.64 2.25 8.87
C ASP A 147 -23.16 2.40 9.06
N ALA A 148 -23.90 1.35 8.70
CA ALA A 148 -25.36 1.31 8.86
C ALA A 148 -25.82 1.34 10.34
N ASP A 149 -24.98 0.86 11.25
CA ASP A 149 -25.25 0.82 12.70
C ASP A 149 -24.85 2.14 13.40
N GLY A 150 -24.33 3.12 12.66
CA GLY A 150 -23.91 4.41 13.19
C GLY A 150 -22.52 4.41 13.84
N ARG A 151 -21.75 3.33 13.70
CA ARG A 151 -20.36 3.29 14.19
C ARG A 151 -19.47 4.08 13.24
N GLU A 152 -18.54 4.86 13.79
CA GLU A 152 -17.68 5.78 13.03
C GLU A 152 -16.20 5.39 13.14
N ALA A 153 -15.47 5.51 12.03
CA ALA A 153 -14.01 5.63 12.03
C ALA A 153 -13.59 6.98 11.44
N ARG A 154 -12.54 7.58 12.00
CA ARG A 154 -12.05 8.92 11.65
C ARG A 154 -10.56 8.92 11.36
N ALA A 155 -10.13 9.78 10.44
CA ALA A 155 -8.72 10.05 10.14
C ALA A 155 -8.48 11.55 9.96
N LYS A 156 -7.35 12.04 10.49
CA LYS A 156 -6.80 13.37 10.19
C LYS A 156 -5.69 13.23 9.16
N VAL A 157 -5.79 13.94 8.06
CA VAL A 157 -4.90 13.80 6.91
C VAL A 157 -4.34 15.15 6.50
N ARG A 158 -3.07 15.20 6.12
CA ARG A 158 -2.43 16.40 5.58
C ARG A 158 -2.34 16.30 4.06
N VAL A 159 -2.93 17.25 3.35
CA VAL A 159 -2.81 17.40 1.89
C VAL A 159 -1.69 18.39 1.58
N ARG A 160 -0.76 18.00 0.70
CA ARG A 160 0.27 18.87 0.14
C ARG A 160 -0.01 19.16 -1.34
N GLY A 161 0.28 20.39 -1.76
CA GLY A 161 0.28 20.80 -3.16
C GLY A 161 1.57 20.40 -3.84
#